data_AF-A0A961H392-F1
#
_entry.id   AF-A0A961H392-F1
#
_cell.length_a   1.000
_cell.length_b   1.000
_cell.length_c   1.000
_cell.angle_alpha   90.00
_cell.angle_beta   90.00
_cell.angle_gamma   90.00
#
_symmetry.space_group_name_H-M   'P 1'
#
loop_
_entity.id
_entity.type
_entity.pdbx_description
1 polymer ?
#
loop_
_entity_poly.entity_id
_entity_poly.type
_entity_poly.pdbx_seq_one_letter_code
_entity_poly.pdbx_strand_id
1 'polypeptide(L)'
;MVATASPNSGTPDDIAGLSYEAARDELVKVVNELEQGTSTLEQSLALWERGEALASRCEEWLIGAKARLDAARGAAQSGEAAAAEKA
;
A
#
# COMPACT_ATOMS: atom_id res chain seq x y z
N MET A 1 23.04 -15.99 -25.34
CA MET A 1 21.92 -16.07 -24.37
C MET A 1 22.06 -14.87 -23.44
N VAL A 2 21.33 -13.78 -23.70
CA VAL A 2 21.27 -12.62 -22.79
C VAL A 2 19.95 -12.73 -22.05
N ALA A 3 20.01 -12.94 -20.75
CA ALA A 3 18.89 -12.76 -19.85
C ALA A 3 18.65 -11.26 -19.68
N THR A 4 17.65 -10.73 -20.37
CA THR A 4 17.10 -9.41 -20.05
C THR A 4 16.33 -9.54 -18.74
N ALA A 5 16.98 -9.25 -17.61
CA ALA A 5 16.29 -9.06 -16.35
C ALA A 5 15.39 -7.81 -16.49
N SER A 6 14.08 -8.02 -16.46
CA SER A 6 13.09 -6.95 -16.42
C SER A 6 13.31 -6.11 -15.14
N PRO A 7 13.23 -4.77 -15.21
CA PRO A 7 13.55 -3.87 -14.08
C PRO A 7 12.54 -3.91 -12.90
N ASN A 8 11.56 -4.81 -12.91
CA ASN A 8 10.46 -4.86 -11.92
C ASN A 8 10.69 -5.84 -10.76
N SER A 9 11.90 -6.37 -10.59
CA SER A 9 12.25 -7.29 -9.50
C SER A 9 12.70 -6.56 -8.23
N GLY A 10 11.86 -5.68 -7.67
CA GLY A 10 12.04 -5.28 -6.27
C GLY A 10 11.68 -6.44 -5.34
N THR A 11 12.53 -6.77 -4.38
CA THR A 11 12.23 -7.84 -3.42
C THR A 11 11.08 -7.46 -2.48
N PRO A 12 10.35 -8.42 -1.89
CA PRO A 12 9.27 -8.12 -0.93
C PRO A 12 9.70 -7.22 0.22
N ASP A 13 10.95 -7.33 0.67
CA ASP A 13 11.55 -6.46 1.69
C ASP A 13 11.64 -4.98 1.25
N ASP A 14 11.78 -4.70 -0.04
CA ASP A 14 11.80 -3.33 -0.56
C ASP A 14 10.42 -2.66 -0.48
N ILE A 15 9.34 -3.46 -0.57
CA ILE A 15 7.95 -2.97 -0.56
C ILE A 15 7.56 -2.45 0.82
N ALA A 16 8.06 -3.09 1.89
CA ALA A 16 7.79 -2.68 3.27
C ALA A 16 8.29 -1.25 3.57
N GLY A 17 9.35 -0.80 2.89
CA GLY A 17 9.92 0.54 3.03
C GLY A 17 9.16 1.64 2.27
N LEU A 18 8.20 1.29 1.41
CA LEU A 18 7.55 2.26 0.54
C LEU A 18 6.56 3.16 1.30
N SER A 19 6.48 4.42 0.85
CA SER A 19 5.36 5.31 1.17
C SER A 19 4.08 4.84 0.49
N TYR A 20 2.93 5.34 0.95
CA TYR A 20 1.64 5.01 0.35
C TYR A 20 1.60 5.35 -1.14
N GLU A 21 2.04 6.55 -1.52
CA GLU A 21 2.03 7.01 -2.91
C GLU A 21 2.95 6.16 -3.80
N ALA A 22 4.15 5.83 -3.30
CA ALA A 22 5.10 4.99 -4.03
C ALA A 22 4.55 3.56 -4.23
N ALA A 23 3.98 2.96 -3.17
CA ALA A 23 3.37 1.63 -3.25
C ALA A 23 2.19 1.61 -4.22
N ARG A 24 1.33 2.64 -4.18
CA ARG A 24 0.19 2.78 -5.10
C ARG A 24 0.65 2.93 -6.55
N ASP A 25 1.64 3.78 -6.80
CA ASP A 25 2.12 4.03 -8.15
C ASP A 25 2.81 2.79 -8.75
N GLU A 26 3.50 2.00 -7.94
CA GLU A 26 4.00 0.69 -8.37
C GLU A 26 2.87 -0.32 -8.62
N LEU A 27 1.84 -0.36 -7.76
CA LEU A 27 0.70 -1.25 -7.96
C LEU A 27 -0.01 -0.97 -9.28
N VAL A 28 -0.19 0.31 -9.63
CA VAL A 28 -0.77 0.70 -10.93
C VAL A 28 0.08 0.20 -12.10
N LYS A 29 1.42 0.24 -12.00
CA LYS A 29 2.30 -0.31 -13.05
C LYS A 29 2.12 -1.81 -13.20
N VAL A 30 2.10 -2.55 -12.08
CA VAL A 30 1.90 -4.00 -12.07
C VAL A 30 0.56 -4.38 -12.71
N VAL A 31 -0.52 -3.69 -12.34
CA VAL A 31 -1.85 -3.92 -12.93
C VAL A 31 -1.83 -3.65 -14.44
N ASN A 32 -1.24 -2.53 -14.87
CA ASN A 32 -1.15 -2.20 -16.29
C ASN A 32 -0.35 -3.27 -17.08
N GLU A 33 0.69 -3.85 -16.49
CA GLU A 33 1.47 -4.93 -17.13
C GLU A 33 0.69 -6.24 -17.21
N LEU A 34 -0.11 -6.57 -16.18
CA LEU A 34 -1.01 -7.73 -16.21
C LEU A 34 -2.09 -7.58 -17.28
N GLU A 35 -2.68 -6.39 -17.40
CA GLU A 35 -3.75 -6.10 -18.38
C GLU A 35 -3.27 -6.14 -19.84
N GLN A 36 -1.99 -5.84 -20.10
CA GLN A 36 -1.41 -5.95 -21.44
C GLN A 36 -1.35 -7.40 -21.94
N GLY A 37 -1.31 -8.38 -21.04
CA GLY A 37 -1.38 -9.80 -21.39
C GLY A 37 -0.23 -10.33 -22.24
N THR A 38 0.88 -9.59 -22.36
CA THR A 38 2.06 -9.97 -23.16
C THR A 38 3.05 -10.87 -22.40
N SER A 39 2.77 -11.14 -21.12
CA SER A 39 3.65 -11.86 -20.20
C SER A 39 3.42 -13.37 -20.24
N THR A 40 4.47 -14.15 -19.96
CA THR A 40 4.32 -15.61 -19.75
C THR A 40 3.56 -15.89 -18.46
N LEU A 41 3.05 -17.11 -18.27
CA LEU A 41 2.34 -17.50 -17.05
C LEU A 41 3.17 -17.25 -15.78
N GLU A 42 4.45 -17.63 -15.80
CA GLU A 42 5.36 -17.45 -14.66
C GLU A 42 5.57 -15.96 -14.34
N GLN A 43 5.67 -15.12 -15.37
CA GLN A 43 5.78 -13.67 -15.21
C GLN A 43 4.49 -13.06 -14.68
N SER A 44 3.33 -13.50 -15.18
CA SER A 44 2.02 -13.05 -14.69
C SER A 44 1.78 -13.43 -13.23
N LEU A 45 2.25 -14.61 -12.80
CA LEU A 45 2.21 -15.02 -11.39
C LEU A 45 3.11 -14.13 -10.52
N ALA A 46 4.35 -13.89 -10.95
CA ALA A 46 5.27 -13.02 -10.22
C ALA A 46 4.76 -11.57 -10.10
N LEU A 47 4.15 -11.04 -11.18
CA LEU A 47 3.49 -9.74 -11.16
C LEU A 47 2.30 -9.72 -10.18
N TRP A 48 1.46 -10.76 -10.19
CA TRP A 48 0.34 -10.86 -9.27
C TRP A 48 0.80 -10.91 -7.81
N GLU A 49 1.78 -11.74 -7.45
CA GLU A 49 2.32 -11.82 -6.08
C GLU A 49 2.90 -10.47 -5.61
N ARG A 50 3.60 -9.76 -6.50
CA ARG A 50 4.06 -8.39 -6.21
C ARG A 50 2.89 -7.44 -5.99
N GLY A 51 1.86 -7.52 -6.83
CA GLY A 51 0.64 -6.72 -6.72
C GLY A 51 -0.05 -6.90 -5.37
N GLU A 52 -0.17 -8.15 -4.91
CA GLU A 52 -0.76 -8.47 -3.60
C GLU A 52 0.07 -7.86 -2.45
N ALA A 53 1.40 -7.96 -2.51
CA ALA A 53 2.28 -7.35 -1.51
C ALA A 53 2.14 -5.82 -1.47
N LEU A 54 2.06 -5.16 -2.64
CA LEU A 54 1.85 -3.72 -2.74
C LEU A 54 0.47 -3.30 -2.23
N ALA A 55 -0.57 -4.08 -2.52
CA ALA A 55 -1.93 -3.84 -2.04
C ALA A 55 -2.00 -3.93 -0.51
N SER A 56 -1.38 -4.98 0.07
CA SER A 56 -1.28 -5.14 1.53
C SER A 56 -0.56 -3.95 2.17
N ARG A 57 0.55 -3.49 1.59
CA ARG A 57 1.26 -2.29 2.07
C ARG A 57 0.38 -1.04 2.03
N CYS A 58 -0.39 -0.85 0.97
CA CYS A 58 -1.33 0.27 0.87
C CYS A 58 -2.40 0.20 1.96
N GLU A 59 -2.92 -1.00 2.23
CA GLU A 59 -3.92 -1.24 3.28
C GLU A 59 -3.38 -0.90 4.67
N GLU A 60 -2.16 -1.32 5.01
CA GLU A 60 -1.50 -0.98 6.28
C GLU A 60 -1.45 0.53 6.52
N TRP A 61 -1.07 1.29 5.49
CA TRP A 61 -1.05 2.75 5.55
C TRP A 61 -2.43 3.34 5.81
N LEU A 62 -3.46 2.84 5.13
CA LEU A 62 -4.84 3.33 5.28
C LEU A 62 -5.42 2.99 6.66
N ILE A 63 -5.17 1.79 7.17
CA ILE A 63 -5.56 1.38 8.52
C ILE A 63 -4.88 2.29 9.56
N GLY A 64 -3.56 2.51 9.41
CA GLY A 64 -2.81 3.39 10.30
C GLY A 64 -3.32 4.83 10.29
N ALA A 65 -3.64 5.36 9.10
CA ALA A 65 -4.22 6.70 8.96
C ALA A 65 -5.59 6.80 9.62
N LYS A 66 -6.46 5.80 9.43
CA LYS A 66 -7.78 5.74 10.06
C LYS A 66 -7.67 5.72 11.59
N ALA A 67 -6.79 4.89 12.15
CA ALA A 67 -6.59 4.80 13.58
C ALA A 67 -6.15 6.15 14.19
N ARG A 68 -5.27 6.88 13.51
CA ARG A 68 -4.85 8.23 13.94
C ARG A 68 -6.01 9.23 13.93
N LEU A 69 -6.87 9.19 12.91
CA LEU A 69 -8.05 10.06 12.83
C LEU A 69 -9.07 9.74 13.93
N ASP A 70 -9.32 8.45 14.19
CA ASP A 70 -10.26 8.02 15.23
C ASP A 70 -9.76 8.41 16.63
N ALA A 71 -8.45 8.28 16.89
CA ALA A 71 -7.83 8.75 18.14
C ALA A 71 -7.95 10.27 18.32
N ALA A 72 -7.70 11.07 17.27
CA ALA A 72 -7.84 12.52 17.32
C ALA A 72 -9.29 12.95 17.59
N ARG A 73 -10.27 12.26 17.00
CA ARG A 73 -11.71 12.50 17.23
C ARG A 73 -12.11 12.18 18.67
N GLY A 74 -11.66 11.05 19.21
CA GLY A 74 -11.93 10.67 20.61
C GLY A 74 -11.33 11.66 21.61
N ALA A 75 -10.12 12.17 21.35
CA ALA A 75 -9.47 13.19 22.17
C ALA A 75 -10.24 14.53 22.14
N ALA A 76 -10.75 14.95 20.98
CA ALA A 76 -11.56 16.16 20.87
C ALA A 76 -12.87 16.06 21.68
N GLN A 77 -13.58 14.94 21.58
CA GLN A 77 -14.85 14.72 22.29
C GLN A 77 -14.68 14.66 23.81
N SER A 78 -13.58 14.06 24.29
CA SER A 78 -13.26 14.02 25.72
C SER A 78 -12.86 15.38 26.29
N GLY A 79 -12.19 16.23 25.50
CA GLY A 79 -11.91 17.62 25.88
C GLY A 79 -13.17 18.49 25.99
N GLU A 80 -14.14 18.29 25.09
CA GLU A 80 -15.42 19.02 25.10
C GLU A 80 -16.32 18.61 26.27
N ALA A 81 -16.39 17.31 26.59
CA ALA A 81 -17.11 16.80 27.75
C ALA A 81 -16.54 17.31 29.08
N ALA A 82 -15.21 17.36 29.21
CA ALA A 82 -14.55 17.90 30.41
C ALA A 82 -14.73 19.42 30.57
N ALA A 83 -14.87 20.16 29.46
CA ALA A 83 -15.17 21.59 29.48
C ALA A 83 -16.63 21.87 29.88
N ALA A 84 -17.57 21.04 29.42
CA ALA A 84 -18.99 21.15 29.78
C ALA A 84 -19.27 20.82 31.25
N GLU A 85 -18.53 19.89 31.86
CA GLU A 85 -18.69 19.54 33.29
C GLU A 85 -18.13 20.59 34.25
N LYS A 86 -17.23 21.46 33.78
CA LYS A 86 -16.69 22.58 34.57
C LYS A 86 -17.47 23.89 34.44
N ALA A 87 -18.49 23.95 33.60
CA ALA A 87 -19.35 25.11 33.37
C ALA A 87 -20.65 25.01 34.17
#